data_AF-A0A964ATH7-F1
#
_entry.id   AF-A0A964ATH7-F1
#
_cell.length_a   1.000
_cell.length_b   1.000
_cell.length_c   1.000
_cell.angle_alpha   90.00
_cell.angle_beta   90.00
_cell.angle_gamma   90.00
#
_symmetry.space_group_name_H-M   'P 1'
#
loop_
_entity.id
_entity.type
_entity.pdbx_description
1 polymer ?
#
loop_
_entity_poly.entity_id
_entity_poly.type
_entity_poly.pdbx_seq_one_letter_code
_entity_poly.pdbx_strand_id
1 'polypeptide(L)'
;MILVNELMGRIVAHLRRRWGLSQRAFARALDWPQGLVSKVERGDVSITWDQIDAIAGVLTEVAEARRGPDHAIGWASWELFHLGDLIADELEDEGYRLIWKTERLIRNPERYVRGAELDELVLQLWDPAYRDRL
;
A
#
# COMPACT_ATOMS: atom_id res chain seq x y z
N MET A 1 -12.84 -13.19 0.37
CA MET A 1 -12.64 -11.92 1.08
C MET A 1 -11.20 -11.41 0.96
N ILE A 2 -10.92 -10.51 0.02
CA ILE A 2 -9.82 -9.56 0.10
C ILE A 2 -10.31 -8.53 1.10
N LEU A 3 -9.80 -8.62 2.32
CA LEU A 3 -9.89 -7.47 3.19
C LEU A 3 -9.06 -6.42 2.50
N VAL A 4 -9.64 -5.32 2.06
CA VAL A 4 -8.87 -4.21 1.51
C VAL A 4 -7.75 -3.80 2.48
N ASN A 5 -7.94 -4.01 3.78
CA ASN A 5 -6.87 -3.90 4.78
C ASN A 5 -5.68 -4.82 4.50
N GLU A 6 -5.92 -6.06 4.07
CA GLU A 6 -4.90 -7.02 3.66
C GLU A 6 -4.22 -6.55 2.38
N LEU A 7 -4.96 -6.12 1.36
CA LEU A 7 -4.39 -5.52 0.14
C LEU A 7 -3.49 -4.33 0.49
N MET A 8 -4.01 -3.35 1.22
CA MET A 8 -3.27 -2.17 1.65
C MET A 8 -2.06 -2.53 2.51
N GLY A 9 -2.22 -3.45 3.46
CA GLY A 9 -1.14 -3.97 4.27
C GLY A 9 -0.01 -4.57 3.44
N ARG A 10 -0.35 -5.36 2.42
CA ARG A 10 0.63 -5.95 1.50
C ARG A 10 1.33 -4.91 0.65
N ILE A 11 0.60 -3.92 0.11
CA ILE A 11 1.17 -2.80 -0.65
C ILE A 11 2.16 -2.03 0.21
N VAL A 12 1.77 -1.67 1.44
CA VAL A 12 2.64 -0.97 2.41
C VAL A 12 3.88 -1.79 2.74
N ALA A 13 3.72 -3.09 3.01
CA ALA A 13 4.85 -3.99 3.28
C ALA A 13 5.79 -4.13 2.08
N HIS A 14 5.25 -4.12 0.86
CA HIS A 14 6.03 -4.18 -0.37
C HIS A 14 6.84 -2.89 -0.58
N LEU A 15 6.18 -1.73 -0.53
CA LEU A 15 6.81 -0.42 -0.64
C LEU A 15 7.90 -0.21 0.41
N ARG A 16 7.62 -0.51 1.68
CA ARG A 16 8.62 -0.42 2.75
C ARG A 16 9.87 -1.26 2.42
N ARG A 17 9.68 -2.50 1.97
CA ARG A 17 10.79 -3.40 1.61
C ARG A 17 11.56 -2.92 0.38
N ARG A 18 10.86 -2.39 -0.63
CA ARG A 18 11.47 -1.76 -1.82
C ARG A 18 12.40 -0.61 -1.43
N TRP A 19 11.96 0.21 -0.49
CA TRP A 19 12.76 1.28 0.10
C TRP A 19 13.73 0.78 1.18
N GLY A 20 13.98 -0.52 1.30
CA GLY A 20 14.99 -1.09 2.22
C GLY A 20 14.75 -0.74 3.70
N LEU A 21 13.54 -0.34 4.07
CA LEU A 21 13.22 0.03 5.45
C LEU A 21 12.91 -1.25 6.23
N SER A 22 13.57 -1.44 7.37
CA SER A 22 13.12 -2.43 8.35
C SER A 22 11.78 -2.00 8.95
N GLN A 23 10.97 -2.97 9.40
CA GLN A 23 9.70 -2.67 10.06
C GLN A 23 9.88 -1.79 11.31
N ARG A 24 11.00 -1.96 12.03
CA ARG A 24 11.37 -1.12 13.18
C ARG A 24 11.72 0.31 12.78
N ALA A 25 12.47 0.50 11.70
CA ALA A 25 12.82 1.83 11.19
C ALA A 25 11.57 2.57 10.71
N PHE A 26 10.69 1.87 10.00
CA PHE A 26 9.43 2.41 9.52
C PHE A 26 8.48 2.78 10.66
N ALA A 27 8.34 1.91 11.67
CA ALA A 27 7.55 2.22 12.86
C ALA A 27 8.08 3.45 13.60
N ARG A 28 9.40 3.61 13.71
CA ARG A 28 10.01 4.80 14.30
C ARG A 28 9.70 6.07 13.49
N ALA A 29 9.79 6.00 12.16
CA ALA A 29 9.50 7.15 11.30
C ALA A 29 8.04 7.59 11.37
N LEU A 30 7.12 6.64 11.55
CA LEU A 30 5.68 6.91 11.74
C LEU A 30 5.31 7.36 13.16
N ASP A 31 6.24 7.27 14.11
CA ASP A 31 5.96 7.35 15.54
C ASP A 31 4.87 6.37 16.01
N TRP A 32 4.88 5.15 15.45
CA TRP A 32 3.89 4.11 15.78
C TRP A 32 4.51 2.96 16.56
N PRO A 33 3.72 2.26 17.40
CA PRO A 33 4.13 0.99 17.95
C PRO A 33 4.48 0.00 16.83
N GLN A 34 5.62 -0.68 16.92
CA GLN A 34 6.01 -1.69 15.92
C GLN A 34 4.93 -2.78 15.74
N GLY A 35 4.24 -3.14 16.83
CA GLY A 35 3.12 -4.08 16.79
C GLY A 35 1.92 -3.58 15.98
N LEU A 36 1.69 -2.27 15.92
CA LEU A 36 0.66 -1.68 15.06
C LEU A 36 1.07 -1.79 13.59
N VAL A 37 2.32 -1.44 13.24
CA VAL A 37 2.85 -1.59 11.88
C VAL A 37 2.75 -3.04 11.40
N SER A 38 3.07 -4.01 12.27
CA SER A 38 2.92 -5.44 11.92
C SER A 38 1.48 -5.85 11.67
N LYS A 39 0.51 -5.33 12.42
CA LYS A 39 -0.91 -5.63 12.20
C LYS A 39 -1.40 -5.00 10.90
N VAL A 40 -0.99 -3.77 10.64
CA VAL A 40 -1.25 -3.03 9.40
C VAL A 40 -0.73 -3.81 8.20
N GLU A 41 0.55 -4.19 8.19
CA GLU A 41 1.16 -4.91 7.05
C GLU A 41 0.55 -6.28 6.77
N ARG A 42 -0.06 -6.91 7.79
CA ARG A 42 -0.80 -8.18 7.63
C ARG A 42 -2.26 -7.99 7.25
N GLY A 43 -2.79 -6.77 7.32
CA GLY A 43 -4.22 -6.50 7.16
C GLY A 43 -5.09 -6.89 8.34
N ASP A 44 -4.50 -7.14 9.51
CA ASP A 44 -5.22 -7.53 10.74
C ASP A 44 -6.08 -6.38 11.30
N VAL A 45 -5.81 -5.14 10.87
CA VAL A 45 -6.50 -3.93 11.31
C VAL A 45 -6.85 -3.05 10.11
N SER A 46 -7.95 -2.31 10.23
CA SER A 46 -8.28 -1.25 9.27
C SER A 46 -7.31 -0.08 9.38
N ILE A 47 -6.93 0.46 8.23
CA ILE A 47 -6.14 1.67 8.09
C ILE A 47 -7.09 2.84 7.83
N THR A 48 -6.83 3.97 8.48
CA THR A 48 -7.52 5.25 8.26
C THR A 48 -6.79 6.10 7.22
N TRP A 49 -7.44 7.11 6.64
CA TRP A 49 -6.79 8.03 5.70
C TRP A 49 -5.61 8.77 6.31
N ASP A 50 -5.73 9.26 7.55
CA ASP A 50 -4.63 9.91 8.27
C ASP A 50 -3.41 8.98 8.39
N GLN A 51 -3.65 7.69 8.57
CA GLN A 51 -2.59 6.68 8.60
C GLN A 51 -1.98 6.42 7.22
N ILE A 52 -2.78 6.48 6.14
CA ILE A 52 -2.24 6.40 4.77
C ILE A 52 -1.39 7.62 4.47
N ASP A 53 -1.85 8.82 4.85
CA ASP A 53 -1.11 10.06 4.63
C ASP A 53 0.23 10.04 5.39
N ALA A 54 0.24 9.57 6.65
CA ALA A 54 1.47 9.40 7.41
C ALA A 54 2.43 8.38 6.76
N ILE A 55 1.91 7.25 6.30
CA ILE A 55 2.68 6.22 5.57
C ILE A 55 3.29 6.82 4.30
N ALA A 56 2.48 7.51 3.50
CA ALA A 56 2.94 8.09 2.26
C ALA A 56 3.96 9.20 2.49
N GLY A 57 3.77 10.04 3.52
CA GLY A 57 4.74 11.05 3.94
C GLY A 57 6.11 10.45 4.25
N VAL A 58 6.16 9.40 5.08
CA VAL A 58 7.43 8.70 5.40
C VAL A 58 8.09 8.09 4.15
N LEU A 59 7.29 7.50 3.27
CA LEU A 59 7.83 6.92 2.03
C LEU A 59 8.34 8.00 1.07
N THR A 60 7.66 9.14 0.97
CA THR A 60 8.10 10.33 0.24
C THR A 60 9.42 10.84 0.79
N GLU A 61 9.56 11.07 2.09
CA GLU A 61 10.81 11.53 2.71
C GLU A 61 11.98 10.58 2.43
N VAL A 62 11.74 9.27 2.47
CA VAL A 62 12.77 8.27 2.17
C VAL A 62 13.13 8.25 0.68
N ALA A 63 12.15 8.50 -0.20
CA ALA A 63 12.40 8.68 -1.63
C ALA A 63 13.23 9.95 -1.89
N GLU A 64 12.89 11.09 -1.26
CA GLU A 64 13.66 12.36 -1.35
C GLU A 64 15.10 12.16 -0.93
N ALA A 65 15.32 11.55 0.25
CA ALA A 65 16.66 11.35 0.80
C ALA A 65 17.54 10.48 -0.10
N ARG A 66 16.95 9.63 -0.95
CA ARG A 66 17.68 8.69 -1.80
C ARG A 66 17.80 9.11 -3.25
N ARG A 67 16.82 9.83 -3.77
CA ARG A 67 16.70 10.16 -5.21
C ARG A 67 16.54 11.65 -5.49
N GLY A 68 16.43 12.49 -4.47
CA GLY A 68 16.24 13.92 -4.59
C GLY A 68 14.77 14.35 -4.64
N PRO A 69 14.52 15.66 -4.44
CA PRO A 69 13.17 16.23 -4.27
C PRO A 69 12.28 16.07 -5.51
N ASP A 70 12.87 16.10 -6.70
CA ASP A 70 12.13 15.95 -7.97
C ASP A 70 11.44 14.59 -8.11
N HIS A 71 11.88 13.58 -7.36
CA HIS A 71 11.37 12.22 -7.44
C HIS A 71 10.27 11.90 -6.41
N ALA A 72 10.05 12.76 -5.41
CA ALA A 72 9.25 12.39 -4.26
C ALA A 72 7.89 13.07 -4.17
N ILE A 73 7.77 14.32 -4.66
CA ILE A 73 6.58 15.16 -4.54
C ILE A 73 5.34 14.54 -5.22
N GLY A 74 5.51 13.57 -6.14
CA GLY A 74 4.41 12.95 -6.87
C GLY A 74 4.20 11.45 -6.66
N TRP A 75 5.12 10.72 -6.01
CA TRP A 75 5.24 9.28 -6.26
C TRP A 75 4.76 8.37 -5.13
N ALA A 76 5.02 8.65 -3.84
CA ALA A 76 4.73 7.62 -2.82
C ALA A 76 3.23 7.43 -2.55
N SER A 77 2.46 8.51 -2.35
CA SER A 77 0.99 8.42 -2.23
C SER A 77 0.37 7.89 -3.52
N TRP A 78 0.87 8.36 -4.67
CA TRP A 78 0.38 7.95 -5.98
C TRP A 78 0.66 6.46 -6.26
N GLU A 79 1.85 5.95 -5.95
CA GLU A 79 2.17 4.52 -6.06
C GLU A 79 1.27 3.67 -5.17
N LEU A 80 0.96 4.15 -3.95
CA LEU A 80 0.10 3.45 -3.01
C LEU A 80 -1.34 3.32 -3.52
N PHE A 81 -1.91 4.41 -4.04
CA PHE A 81 -3.28 4.43 -4.56
C PHE A 81 -3.40 3.85 -5.97
N HIS A 82 -2.44 4.14 -6.86
CA HIS A 82 -2.42 3.62 -8.22
C HIS A 82 -2.33 2.10 -8.22
N LEU A 83 -1.52 1.52 -7.33
CA LEU A 83 -1.45 0.06 -7.24
C LEU A 83 -2.73 -0.56 -6.68
N GLY A 84 -3.34 0.11 -5.71
CA GLY A 84 -4.64 -0.30 -5.19
C GLY A 84 -5.72 -0.23 -6.27
N ASP A 85 -5.71 0.81 -7.11
CA ASP A 85 -6.61 0.96 -8.27
C ASP A 85 -6.40 -0.14 -9.30
N LEU A 86 -5.15 -0.42 -9.71
CA LEU A 86 -4.83 -1.47 -10.68
C LEU A 86 -5.28 -2.86 -10.19
N ILE A 87 -5.00 -3.16 -8.92
CA ILE A 87 -5.41 -4.43 -8.33
C ILE A 87 -6.94 -4.48 -8.20
N ALA A 88 -7.59 -3.39 -7.79
CA ALA A 88 -9.05 -3.33 -7.72
C ALA A 88 -9.72 -3.48 -9.09
N ASP A 89 -9.12 -2.95 -10.16
CA ASP A 89 -9.62 -3.07 -11.53
C ASP A 89 -9.43 -4.51 -12.07
N GLU A 90 -8.31 -5.19 -11.79
CA GLU A 90 -8.10 -6.60 -12.19
C GLU A 90 -9.02 -7.58 -11.43
N LEU A 91 -9.36 -7.25 -10.18
CA LEU A 91 -10.23 -8.08 -9.35
C LEU A 91 -11.71 -8.03 -9.76
N GLU A 92 -12.07 -7.40 -10.89
CA GLU A 92 -13.34 -7.39 -11.64
C GLU A 92 -14.57 -7.94 -10.91
N ASP A 93 -14.92 -7.33 -9.77
CA ASP A 93 -16.27 -7.41 -9.22
C ASP A 93 -16.71 -5.97 -8.97
N GLU A 94 -17.72 -5.53 -9.69
CA GLU A 94 -18.08 -4.11 -9.84
C GLU A 94 -18.34 -3.41 -8.48
N GLY A 95 -18.78 -4.19 -7.49
CA GLY A 95 -18.95 -3.75 -6.10
C GLY A 95 -17.64 -3.41 -5.37
N TYR A 96 -16.56 -4.16 -5.60
CA TYR A 96 -15.27 -3.92 -4.96
C TYR A 96 -14.63 -2.63 -5.48
N ARG A 97 -14.69 -2.43 -6.80
CA ARG A 97 -14.19 -1.22 -7.46
C ARG A 97 -14.95 0.03 -6.97
N LEU A 98 -16.27 -0.06 -6.83
CA LEU A 98 -17.09 1.08 -6.38
C LEU A 98 -16.73 1.47 -4.95
N ILE A 99 -16.65 0.51 -4.04
CA ILE A 99 -16.42 0.81 -2.63
C ILE A 99 -14.94 1.19 -2.37
N TRP A 100 -13.97 0.61 -3.10
CA TRP A 100 -12.58 1.09 -3.11
C TRP A 100 -12.48 2.59 -3.48
N LYS A 101 -13.22 3.01 -4.51
CA LYS A 101 -13.18 4.40 -5.02
C LYS A 101 -14.04 5.39 -4.22
N THR A 102 -14.95 4.93 -3.34
CA THR A 102 -15.95 5.80 -2.70
C THR A 102 -15.99 5.78 -1.17
N GLU A 103 -15.52 4.73 -0.48
CA GLU A 103 -15.62 4.68 0.97
C GLU A 103 -14.39 5.25 1.69
N ARG A 104 -14.65 6.27 2.53
CA ARG A 104 -13.67 6.86 3.45
C ARG A 104 -13.29 5.95 4.63
N LEU A 105 -14.09 4.93 4.91
CA LEU A 105 -13.81 3.87 5.87
C LEU A 105 -14.05 2.57 5.13
N ILE A 106 -12.99 1.86 4.82
CA ILE A 106 -13.01 0.72 3.92
C ILE A 106 -13.87 -0.42 4.52
N ARG A 107 -15.15 -0.55 4.11
CA ARG A 107 -16.02 -1.70 4.37
C ARG A 107 -16.54 -2.25 3.03
N ASN A 108 -15.76 -3.16 2.44
CA ASN A 108 -15.87 -3.58 1.04
C ASN A 108 -16.46 -5.01 0.85
N PRO A 109 -17.05 -5.34 -0.32
CA PRO A 109 -17.78 -6.57 -0.62
C PRO A 109 -16.87 -7.72 -1.10
N GLU A 110 -17.46 -8.91 -1.26
CA GLU A 110 -16.80 -10.22 -1.17
C GLU A 110 -16.16 -10.75 -2.47
N ARG A 111 -14.81 -10.80 -2.56
CA ARG A 111 -14.09 -11.72 -3.48
C ARG A 111 -12.88 -12.38 -2.80
N TYR A 112 -12.55 -13.65 -3.05
CA TYR A 112 -11.54 -14.45 -2.30
C TYR A 112 -10.17 -14.46 -2.96
N VAL A 113 -9.27 -13.55 -2.57
CA VAL A 113 -7.83 -13.62 -2.84
C VAL A 113 -7.11 -13.26 -1.53
N ARG A 114 -6.14 -14.06 -1.07
CA ARG A 114 -5.42 -13.82 0.19
C ARG A 114 -3.99 -14.33 0.14
N GLY A 115 -3.17 -13.84 1.08
CA GLY A 115 -1.84 -14.40 1.30
C GLY A 115 -0.96 -14.39 0.05
N ALA A 116 -0.44 -15.56 -0.32
CA ALA A 116 0.48 -15.70 -1.45
C ALA A 116 -0.15 -15.30 -2.80
N GLU A 117 -1.43 -15.58 -3.02
CA GLU A 117 -2.15 -15.23 -4.25
C GLU A 117 -2.27 -13.71 -4.41
N LEU A 118 -2.48 -13.00 -3.28
CA LEU A 118 -2.51 -11.55 -3.26
C LEU A 118 -1.10 -10.95 -3.41
N ASP A 119 -0.09 -11.56 -2.80
CA ASP A 119 1.31 -11.18 -2.99
C ASP A 119 1.73 -11.35 -4.46
N GLU A 120 1.29 -12.42 -5.13
CA GLU A 120 1.53 -12.66 -6.56
C GLU A 120 0.82 -11.64 -7.45
N LEU A 121 -0.45 -11.34 -7.19
CA LEU A 121 -1.19 -10.29 -7.92
C LEU A 121 -0.55 -8.91 -7.75
N VAL A 122 -0.14 -8.56 -6.53
CA VAL A 122 0.63 -7.34 -6.27
C VAL A 122 1.91 -7.33 -7.12
N LEU A 123 2.62 -8.46 -7.22
CA LEU A 123 3.85 -8.55 -8.01
C LEU A 123 3.63 -8.55 -9.53
N GLN A 124 2.53 -9.13 -10.01
CA GLN A 124 2.18 -9.27 -11.43
C GLN A 124 1.65 -7.95 -12.01
N LEU A 125 0.76 -7.28 -11.28
CA LEU A 125 0.11 -6.03 -11.71
C LEU A 125 0.97 -4.80 -11.42
N TRP A 126 1.96 -4.93 -10.53
CA TRP A 126 3.05 -3.96 -10.43
C TRP A 126 3.99 -4.12 -11.62
N ASP A 127 3.56 -3.56 -12.76
CA ASP A 127 4.25 -3.61 -14.06
C ASP A 127 5.76 -3.31 -13.92
N PRO A 128 6.66 -4.14 -14.51
CA PRO A 128 8.09 -3.85 -14.61
C PRO A 128 8.44 -2.48 -15.19
N ALA A 129 7.57 -1.87 -16.00
CA ALA A 129 7.71 -0.50 -16.47
C ALA A 129 7.76 0.54 -15.33
N TYR A 130 7.24 0.23 -14.13
CA TYR A 130 7.43 1.02 -12.91
C TYR A 130 8.69 0.63 -12.10
N ARG A 131 9.32 -0.52 -12.40
CA ARG A 131 10.64 -0.89 -11.86
C ARG A 131 11.76 -0.13 -12.58
N ASP A 132 11.62 0.03 -13.90
CA ASP A 132 12.68 0.52 -14.79
C ASP A 132 12.47 1.95 -15.32
N ARG A 133 11.37 2.61 -14.97
CA ARG A 133 11.28 4.09 -15.07
C ARG A 133 12.00 4.71 -13.86
N LEU A 134 13.33 4.55 -13.95
CA LEU A 134 14.37 5.23 -13.20
C LEU A 134 14.53 6.67 -13.70
#